data_AF-A0A2Y6EES9-F1
#
_entry.id   AF-A0A2Y6EES9-F1
#
_cell.length_a   1.000
_cell.length_b   1.000
_cell.length_c   1.000
_cell.angle_alpha   90.00
_cell.angle_beta   90.00
_cell.angle_gamma   90.00
#
_symmetry.space_group_name_H-M   'P 1'
#
loop_
_entity.id
_entity.type
_entity.pdbx_description
1 polymer ?
#
loop_
_entity_poly.entity_id
_entity_poly.type
_entity_poly.pdbx_seq_one_letter_code
_entity_poly.pdbx_strand_id
1 'polypeptide(L)'
;MEFPIQGEMVDIVAHGELGGDFSLVPDSYVTMGPKSIMAAKNLLIIVSGAGKAQALKNVLQGPVTEDVPASVLQLHPSLIVIADKAAAAELALG
;
A
#
# COMPACT_ATOMS: atom_id res chain seq x y z
N MET A 1 7.51 -16.28 0.02
CA MET A 1 8.39 -16.12 -1.16
C MET A 1 9.35 -15.02 -0.80
N GLU A 2 10.64 -15.28 -0.98
CA GLU A 2 11.71 -14.34 -0.66
C GLU A 2 12.04 -13.56 -1.93
N PHE A 3 12.08 -12.23 -1.82
CA PHE A 3 12.26 -11.33 -2.95
C PHE A 3 13.57 -10.55 -2.76
N PRO A 4 14.46 -10.50 -3.76
CA PRO A 4 15.71 -9.76 -3.65
C PRO A 4 15.44 -8.25 -3.61
N ILE A 5 16.20 -7.49 -2.82
CA ILE A 5 16.16 -6.02 -2.79
C ILE A 5 17.29 -5.49 -3.66
N GLN A 6 16.95 -5.06 -4.88
CA GLN A 6 17.91 -4.63 -5.89
C GLN A 6 17.34 -3.48 -6.73
N GLY A 7 18.22 -2.68 -7.34
CA GLY A 7 17.80 -1.53 -8.16
C GLY A 7 17.02 -0.50 -7.34
N GLU A 8 15.94 0.03 -7.92
CA GLU A 8 15.11 1.08 -7.29
C GLU A 8 14.50 0.67 -5.94
N MET A 9 14.37 -0.63 -5.65
CA MET A 9 13.87 -1.09 -4.35
C MET A 9 14.81 -0.74 -3.18
N VAL A 10 16.12 -0.58 -3.44
CA VAL A 10 17.08 -0.22 -2.39
C VAL A 10 16.72 1.15 -1.81
N ASP A 11 16.47 2.14 -2.67
CA ASP A 11 16.07 3.49 -2.25
C ASP A 11 14.72 3.48 -1.52
N ILE A 12 13.76 2.72 -2.06
CA ILE A 12 12.41 2.61 -1.48
C ILE A 12 12.48 2.03 -0.06
N VAL A 13 13.22 0.95 0.14
CA VAL A 13 13.34 0.30 1.46
C VAL A 13 14.15 1.17 2.43
N ALA A 14 15.25 1.76 1.96
CA ALA A 14 16.06 2.65 2.79
C ALA A 14 15.23 3.82 3.33
N HIS A 15 14.55 4.57 2.45
CA HIS A 15 13.78 5.74 2.85
C HIS A 15 12.44 5.40 3.52
N GLY A 16 11.76 4.34 3.07
CA GLY A 16 10.44 3.96 3.55
C GLY A 16 10.46 3.29 4.92
N GLU A 17 11.45 2.43 5.16
CA GLU A 17 11.45 1.51 6.31
C GLU A 17 12.65 1.70 7.25
N LEU A 18 13.80 2.17 6.73
CA LEU A 18 15.08 2.21 7.46
C LEU A 18 15.60 3.62 7.73
N GLY A 19 14.73 4.64 7.65
CA GLY A 19 15.06 6.03 7.99
C GLY A 19 16.11 6.68 7.08
N GLY A 20 16.33 6.12 5.88
CA GLY A 20 17.34 6.56 4.91
C GLY A 20 18.72 5.96 5.12
N ASP A 21 18.89 4.99 6.03
CA ASP A 21 20.18 4.33 6.24
C ASP A 21 20.34 3.13 5.29
N PHE A 22 21.09 3.36 4.22
CA PHE A 22 21.39 2.35 3.19
C PHE A 22 22.20 1.16 3.72
N SER A 23 22.94 1.33 4.84
CA SER A 23 23.75 0.23 5.40
C SER A 23 22.90 -0.86 6.07
N LEU A 24 21.64 -0.56 6.37
CA LEU A 24 20.69 -1.46 7.01
C LEU A 24 19.85 -2.25 6.01
N VAL A 25 19.96 -1.96 4.70
CA VAL A 25 19.14 -2.61 3.67
C VAL A 25 19.58 -4.08 3.54
N PRO A 26 18.67 -5.05 3.78
CA PRO A 26 19.00 -6.47 3.63
C PRO A 26 19.02 -6.89 2.16
N ASP A 27 19.57 -8.07 1.87
CA ASP A 27 19.63 -8.62 0.50
C ASP A 27 18.23 -9.01 -0.03
N SER A 28 17.29 -9.30 0.85
CA SER A 28 15.96 -9.81 0.52
C SER A 28 14.89 -9.43 1.54
N TYR A 29 13.62 -9.55 1.14
CA TYR A 29 12.46 -9.44 2.03
C TYR A 29 11.46 -10.58 1.82
N VAL A 30 10.59 -10.78 2.81
CA VAL A 30 9.44 -11.68 2.72
C VAL A 30 8.17 -10.86 2.94
N THR A 31 7.14 -11.12 2.14
CA THR A 31 5.83 -10.47 2.31
C THR A 31 4.69 -11.45 2.05
N MET A 32 3.53 -11.12 2.61
CA MET A 32 2.28 -11.80 2.28
C MET A 32 1.82 -11.32 0.90
N GLY A 33 1.62 -12.26 -0.03
CA GLY A 33 1.07 -11.92 -1.34
C GLY A 33 -0.39 -11.45 -1.26
N PRO A 34 -0.90 -10.78 -2.30
CA PRO A 34 -2.29 -10.28 -2.33
C PRO A 34 -3.33 -11.36 -2.03
N LYS A 35 -3.16 -12.58 -2.55
CA LYS A 35 -4.05 -13.72 -2.27
C LYS A 35 -4.15 -14.05 -0.77
N SER A 36 -3.03 -13.97 -0.04
CA SER A 36 -3.00 -14.24 1.40
C SER A 36 -3.67 -13.13 2.19
N ILE A 37 -3.49 -11.87 1.80
CA ILE A 37 -4.17 -10.72 2.41
C ILE A 37 -5.68 -10.81 2.18
N MET A 38 -6.10 -11.12 0.95
CA MET A 38 -7.52 -11.25 0.57
C MET A 38 -8.23 -12.45 1.20
N ALA A 39 -7.49 -13.38 1.82
CA ALA A 39 -8.06 -14.50 2.57
C ALA A 39 -8.43 -14.12 4.02
N ALA A 40 -8.10 -12.91 4.48
CA ALA A 40 -8.52 -12.41 5.78
C ALA A 40 -10.05 -12.31 5.86
N LYS A 41 -10.62 -12.41 7.06
CA LYS A 41 -12.09 -12.24 7.23
C LYS A 41 -12.50 -10.78 7.13
N ASN A 42 -11.65 -9.87 7.59
CA ASN A 42 -11.89 -8.43 7.63
C ASN A 42 -10.56 -7.72 7.36
N LEU A 43 -10.62 -6.64 6.58
CA LEU A 43 -9.49 -5.75 6.32
C LEU A 43 -9.76 -4.38 6.93
N LEU A 44 -8.75 -3.83 7.60
CA LEU A 44 -8.73 -2.45 8.09
C LEU A 44 -7.50 -1.75 7.50
N ILE A 45 -7.72 -0.65 6.79
CA ILE A 45 -6.65 0.18 6.24
C ILE A 45 -6.72 1.56 6.90
N ILE A 46 -5.58 2.06 7.33
CA ILE A 46 -5.44 3.41 7.91
C ILE A 46 -4.60 4.25 6.95
N VAL A 47 -5.08 5.43 6.60
CA VAL A 47 -4.40 6.34 5.66
C VAL A 47 -4.37 7.75 6.22
N SER A 48 -3.19 8.38 6.21
CA SER A 48 -3.02 9.72 6.77
C SER A 48 -2.09 10.56 5.90
N GLY A 49 -2.39 11.87 5.83
CA GLY A 49 -1.59 12.88 5.17
C GLY A 49 -1.93 13.10 3.69
N ALA A 50 -1.76 14.35 3.24
CA ALA A 50 -2.05 14.77 1.87
C ALA A 50 -1.26 14.02 0.80
N GLY A 51 -0.02 13.60 1.11
CA GLY A 51 0.82 12.82 0.19
C GLY A 51 0.25 11.44 -0.18
N LYS A 52 -0.82 11.00 0.48
CA LYS A 52 -1.52 9.74 0.19
C LYS A 52 -2.87 9.94 -0.50
N ALA A 53 -3.31 11.16 -0.76
CA ALA A 53 -4.66 11.43 -1.26
C ALA A 53 -4.93 10.83 -2.65
N GLN A 54 -4.05 11.10 -3.61
CA GLN A 54 -4.13 10.51 -4.95
C GLN A 54 -4.02 8.98 -4.92
N ALA A 55 -3.15 8.44 -4.07
CA ALA A 55 -3.00 6.99 -3.92
C ALA A 55 -4.31 6.36 -3.39
N LEU A 56 -4.92 6.97 -2.37
CA LEU A 56 -6.19 6.50 -1.80
C LEU A 56 -7.32 6.54 -2.84
N LYS A 57 -7.40 7.61 -3.64
CA LYS A 57 -8.35 7.71 -4.75
C LYS A 57 -8.15 6.60 -5.77
N ASN A 58 -6.92 6.34 -6.20
CA ASN A 58 -6.63 5.28 -7.16
C ASN A 58 -7.00 3.90 -6.60
N VAL A 59 -6.75 3.68 -5.30
CA VAL A 59 -7.09 2.44 -4.61
C VAL A 59 -8.59 2.21 -4.50
N LEU A 60 -9.41 3.24 -4.26
CA LEU A 60 -10.85 3.08 -3.99
C LEU A 60 -11.77 3.36 -5.18
N GLN A 61 -11.32 4.20 -6.13
CA GLN A 61 -12.14 4.72 -7.23
C GLN A 61 -11.50 4.49 -8.61
N GLY A 62 -10.27 3.99 -8.65
CA GLY A 62 -9.57 3.60 -9.88
C GLY A 62 -9.85 2.15 -10.30
N PRO A 63 -9.38 1.74 -11.48
CA PRO A 63 -9.48 0.35 -11.92
C PRO A 63 -8.62 -0.59 -11.05
N VAL A 64 -9.04 -1.84 -10.93
CA VAL A 64 -8.23 -2.89 -10.32
C VAL A 64 -7.10 -3.27 -11.29
N THR A 65 -5.85 -2.97 -10.92
CA THR A 65 -4.66 -3.18 -11.76
C THR A 65 -3.41 -3.51 -10.91
N GLU A 66 -2.44 -4.18 -11.51
CA GLU A 66 -1.15 -4.49 -10.87
C GLU A 66 -0.28 -3.23 -10.66
N ASP A 67 -0.48 -2.18 -11.46
CA ASP A 67 0.21 -0.89 -11.29
C ASP A 67 -0.16 -0.19 -9.96
N VAL A 68 -1.34 -0.52 -9.42
CA VAL A 68 -1.83 -0.04 -8.12
C VAL A 68 -2.20 -1.25 -7.28
N PRO A 69 -1.23 -1.94 -6.64
CA PRO A 69 -1.46 -3.24 -6.01
C PRO A 69 -2.61 -3.26 -4.99
N ALA A 70 -2.79 -2.17 -4.24
CA ALA A 70 -3.86 -2.04 -3.25
C ALA A 70 -5.27 -1.87 -3.85
N SER A 71 -5.39 -1.63 -5.17
CA SER A 71 -6.70 -1.57 -5.85
C SER A 71 -7.48 -2.89 -5.76
N VAL A 72 -6.81 -4.04 -5.65
CA VAL A 72 -7.48 -5.35 -5.49
C VAL A 72 -8.32 -5.44 -4.21
N LEU A 73 -8.02 -4.61 -3.20
CA LEU A 73 -8.73 -4.60 -1.92
C LEU A 73 -10.19 -4.16 -2.09
N GLN A 74 -10.52 -3.44 -3.18
CA GLN A 74 -11.92 -3.13 -3.56
C GLN A 74 -12.79 -4.38 -3.70
N LEU A 75 -12.19 -5.53 -4.01
CA LEU A 75 -12.89 -6.80 -4.21
C LEU A 75 -13.13 -7.56 -2.90
N HIS A 76 -12.60 -7.08 -1.78
CA HIS A 76 -12.73 -7.77 -0.50
C HIS A 76 -14.12 -7.53 0.10
N PRO A 77 -14.85 -8.58 0.54
CA PRO A 77 -16.23 -8.43 1.01
C PRO A 77 -16.37 -7.67 2.33
N SER A 78 -15.28 -7.49 3.08
CA SER A 78 -15.24 -6.76 4.35
C SER A 78 -14.00 -5.87 4.43
N LEU A 79 -14.12 -4.63 3.95
CA LEU A 79 -13.06 -3.63 3.95
C LEU A 79 -13.53 -2.39 4.72
N ILE A 80 -12.75 -1.97 5.72
CA ILE A 80 -12.89 -0.72 6.44
C ILE A 80 -11.68 0.16 6.13
N VAL A 81 -11.92 1.41 5.76
CA VAL A 81 -10.89 2.41 5.53
C VAL A 81 -11.09 3.56 6.50
N ILE A 82 -10.07 3.86 7.29
CA ILE A 82 -10.02 5.02 8.18
C ILE A 82 -9.00 5.99 7.58
N ALA A 83 -9.48 7.12 7.09
CA ALA A 83 -8.64 8.16 6.51
C ALA A 83 -8.82 9.50 7.25
N ASP A 84 -7.73 10.24 7.41
CA ASP A 84 -7.85 11.64 7.82
C ASP A 84 -8.37 12.52 6.67
N LYS A 85 -8.74 13.76 6.99
CA LYS A 85 -9.30 14.69 6.01
C LYS A 85 -8.33 14.99 4.85
N ALA A 86 -7.03 15.03 5.11
CA ALA A 86 -6.03 15.36 4.10
C ALA A 86 -5.84 14.20 3.11
N ALA A 87 -5.82 12.97 3.60
CA ALA A 87 -5.79 11.76 2.78
C ALA A 87 -7.10 11.55 1.99
N ALA A 88 -8.24 11.98 2.52
CA ALA A 88 -9.53 11.89 1.82
C ALA A 88 -9.79 13.02 0.82
N ALA A 89 -8.89 14.01 0.70
CA ALA A 89 -9.17 15.27 -0.01
C ALA A 89 -9.50 15.12 -1.50
N GLU A 90 -9.06 14.04 -2.15
CA GLU A 90 -9.29 13.78 -3.57
C GLU A 90 -10.42 12.79 -3.85
N LEU A 91 -11.02 12.21 -2.81
CA LEU A 91 -12.13 11.27 -2.97
C LEU A 91 -13.38 12.01 -3.45
N ALA A 92 -13.99 11.49 -4.51
CA ALA A 92 -15.34 11.92 -4.87
C ALA A 92 -16.34 11.31 -3.87
N LEU A 93 -16.98 12.14 -3.07
CA LEU A 93 -18.12 11.73 -2.25
C LEU A 93 -19.34 11.73 -3.17
N GLY A 94 -19.97 10.56 -3.32
CA GLY A 94 -21.23 10.40 -4.05
C GLY A 94 -22.42 11.00 -3.33
#